data_AF-A0A1Q6QYI0-F1
#
_entry.id   AF-A0A1Q6QYI0-F1
#
_cell.length_a   1.000
_cell.length_b   1.000
_cell.length_c   1.000
_cell.angle_alpha   90.00
_cell.angle_beta   90.00
_cell.angle_gamma   90.00
#
_symmetry.space_group_name_H-M   'P 1'
#
loop_
_entity.id
_entity.type
_entity.pdbx_description
1 polymer ?
#
loop_
_entity_poly.entity_id
_entity_poly.type
_entity_poly.pdbx_seq_one_letter_code
_entity_poly.pdbx_strand_id
1 'polypeptide(L)'
;MNSEKLKNLIESAREVKGISQRELAKLTGISRSTLNDLINGKIKKVDIDDLRKISETLDMSLQKLLKVAGYDEMLFYFSKDKYANKSSKDLKEMIKNYEDSQIELLDFNTEKRKKVSDARQKLFYTIEHLQIMKDNKDSLYTIDKAIEDIQYAFDELEFAEHKYDYSKLPKKN
;
A
#
# COMPACT_ATOMS: atom_id res chain seq x y z
N MET A 1 21.74 -24.30 16.91
CA MET A 1 22.12 -23.37 15.82
C MET A 1 22.68 -24.16 14.66
N ASN A 2 22.16 -23.94 13.45
CA ASN A 2 22.77 -24.45 12.21
C ASN A 2 23.59 -23.32 11.57
N SER A 3 24.87 -23.23 11.95
CA SER A 3 25.76 -22.13 11.57
C SER A 3 25.93 -22.00 10.05
N GLU A 4 26.03 -23.13 9.34
CA GLU A 4 26.17 -23.18 7.89
C GLU A 4 24.96 -22.55 7.18
N LYS A 5 23.75 -22.91 7.63
CA LYS A 5 22.51 -22.33 7.08
C LYS A 5 22.38 -20.85 7.42
N LEU A 6 22.80 -20.43 8.62
CA LEU A 6 22.73 -19.03 9.04
C LEU A 6 23.65 -18.16 8.18
N LYS A 7 24.88 -18.64 7.96
CA LYS A 7 25.86 -18.04 7.06
C LYS A 7 25.28 -17.80 5.68
N ASN A 8 24.81 -18.88 5.04
CA ASN A 8 24.32 -18.83 3.66
C ASN A 8 23.12 -17.88 3.53
N LEU A 9 22.22 -17.86 4.53
CA LEU A 9 21.07 -16.94 4.57
C LEU A 9 21.50 -15.47 4.60
N ILE A 10 22.44 -15.13 5.47
CA ILE A 10 22.93 -13.76 5.64
C ILE A 10 23.73 -13.32 4.40
N GLU A 11 24.58 -14.19 3.86
CA GLU A 11 25.38 -13.90 2.67
C GLU A 11 24.50 -13.70 1.44
N SER A 12 23.56 -14.61 1.18
CA SER A 12 22.63 -14.49 0.05
C SER A 12 21.79 -13.20 0.14
N ALA A 13 21.29 -12.86 1.33
CA ALA A 13 20.49 -11.64 1.51
C ALA A 13 21.32 -10.37 1.35
N ARG A 14 22.59 -10.37 1.78
CA ARG A 14 23.52 -9.27 1.55
C ARG A 14 23.81 -9.06 0.07
N GLU A 15 24.01 -10.14 -0.68
CA GLU A 15 24.25 -10.10 -2.13
C GLU A 15 23.04 -9.54 -2.87
N VAL A 16 21.83 -10.00 -2.53
CA VAL A 16 20.57 -9.46 -3.10
C VAL A 16 20.43 -7.97 -2.80
N LYS A 17 20.82 -7.52 -1.61
CA LYS A 17 20.79 -6.10 -1.23
C LYS A 17 21.98 -5.29 -1.75
N GLY A 18 22.98 -5.95 -2.35
CA GLY A 18 24.19 -5.32 -2.89
C GLY A 18 25.13 -4.73 -1.85
N ILE A 19 25.10 -5.21 -0.60
CA ILE A 19 25.90 -4.63 0.51
C ILE A 19 27.06 -5.53 0.96
N SER A 20 28.21 -4.89 1.22
CA SER A 20 29.38 -5.59 1.77
C SER A 20 29.19 -5.97 3.24
N GLN A 21 30.01 -6.89 3.76
CA GLN A 21 29.93 -7.31 5.18
C GLN A 21 30.28 -6.16 6.10
N ARG A 22 31.24 -5.33 5.67
CA ARG A 22 31.65 -4.11 6.36
C ARG A 22 30.51 -3.10 6.45
N GLU A 23 29.73 -3.01 5.38
CA GLU A 23 28.58 -2.12 5.29
C GLU A 23 27.41 -2.64 6.12
N LEU A 24 27.16 -3.94 6.12
CA LEU A 24 26.21 -4.57 7.04
C LEU A 24 26.58 -4.25 8.50
N ALA A 25 27.84 -4.43 8.91
CA ALA A 25 28.30 -4.10 10.26
C ALA A 25 28.05 -2.62 10.63
N LYS A 26 28.28 -1.71 9.68
CA LYS A 26 28.03 -0.27 9.88
C LYS A 26 26.54 0.02 10.05
N LEU A 27 25.69 -0.60 9.24
CA LEU A 27 24.24 -0.38 9.24
C LEU A 27 23.55 -1.01 10.45
N THR A 28 24.00 -2.19 10.89
CA THR A 28 23.44 -2.88 12.07
C THR A 28 23.99 -2.34 13.38
N GLY A 29 25.12 -1.61 13.35
CA GLY A 29 25.85 -1.19 14.55
C GLY A 29 26.59 -2.34 15.25
N ILE A 30 26.65 -3.52 14.63
CA ILE A 30 27.39 -4.67 15.14
C ILE A 30 28.87 -4.51 14.78
N SER A 31 29.77 -4.80 15.72
CA SER A 31 31.20 -4.74 15.44
C SER A 31 31.58 -5.70 14.30
N ARG A 32 32.56 -5.33 13.46
CA ARG A 32 32.97 -6.16 12.32
C ARG A 32 33.47 -7.54 12.75
N SER A 33 34.16 -7.63 13.89
CA SER A 33 34.63 -8.89 14.46
C SER A 33 33.45 -9.75 14.91
N THR A 34 32.51 -9.17 15.68
CA THR A 34 31.31 -9.87 16.14
C THR A 34 30.49 -10.39 14.96
N LEU A 35 30.26 -9.57 13.94
CA LEU A 35 29.52 -9.99 12.75
C LEU A 35 30.25 -11.10 11.98
N ASN A 36 31.58 -11.04 11.89
CA ASN A 36 32.37 -12.08 11.25
C ASN A 36 32.36 -13.40 12.04
N ASP A 37 32.42 -13.33 13.37
CA ASP A 37 32.37 -14.51 14.23
C ASP A 37 30.96 -15.12 14.27
N LEU A 38 29.91 -14.30 14.12
CA LEU A 38 28.53 -14.72 13.93
C LEU A 38 28.36 -15.50 12.62
N ILE A 39 28.76 -14.90 11.48
CA ILE A 39 28.61 -15.50 10.14
C ILE A 39 29.41 -16.80 10.04
N ASN A 40 30.61 -16.86 10.62
CA ASN A 40 31.43 -18.07 10.59
C ASN A 40 31.06 -19.09 11.70
N GLY A 41 30.00 -18.86 12.46
CA GLY A 41 29.49 -19.82 13.44
C GLY A 41 30.35 -20.02 14.68
N LYS A 42 31.29 -19.10 14.97
CA LYS A 42 32.11 -19.15 16.20
C LYS A 42 31.28 -18.81 17.43
N ILE A 43 30.24 -18.00 17.26
CA ILE A 43 29.31 -17.62 18.32
C ILE A 43 28.27 -18.74 18.49
N LYS A 44 28.29 -19.44 19.63
CA LYS A 44 27.36 -20.57 19.89
C LYS A 44 25.90 -20.15 20.07
N LYS A 45 25.66 -18.93 20.60
CA LYS A 45 24.33 -18.33 20.79
C LYS A 45 24.39 -16.86 20.39
N VAL A 46 23.67 -16.50 19.34
CA VAL A 46 23.60 -15.15 18.79
C VAL A 46 22.55 -14.35 19.56
N ASP A 47 22.83 -13.10 19.92
CA ASP A 47 21.84 -12.24 20.56
C ASP A 47 20.62 -12.01 19.64
N ILE A 48 19.42 -12.03 20.24
CA ILE A 48 18.17 -11.79 19.53
C ILE A 48 18.13 -10.36 18.98
N ASP A 49 18.69 -9.38 19.71
CA ASP A 49 18.73 -8.00 19.22
C ASP A 49 19.64 -7.86 17.98
N ASP A 50 20.75 -8.61 17.94
CA ASP A 50 21.62 -8.68 16.76
C ASP A 50 20.91 -9.33 15.58
N LEU A 51 20.17 -10.43 15.81
CA LEU A 51 19.35 -11.07 14.76
C LEU A 51 18.26 -10.12 14.25
N ARG A 52 17.63 -9.33 15.13
CA ARG A 52 16.63 -8.32 14.77
C ARG A 52 17.23 -7.22 13.90
N LYS A 53 18.35 -6.63 14.31
CA LYS A 53 19.07 -5.60 13.52
C LYS A 53 19.47 -6.12 12.15
N ILE A 54 19.99 -7.35 12.09
CA ILE A 54 20.35 -8.00 10.82
C ILE A 54 19.10 -8.22 9.97
N SER A 55 18.01 -8.69 10.55
CA SER A 55 16.72 -8.91 9.87
C SER A 55 16.18 -7.63 9.24
N GLU A 56 16.15 -6.54 10.01
CA GLU A 56 15.69 -5.22 9.56
C GLU A 56 16.62 -4.65 8.47
N THR A 57 17.94 -4.79 8.66
CA THR A 57 18.93 -4.27 7.71
C THR A 57 18.98 -5.07 6.42
N LEU A 58 18.64 -6.35 6.42
CA LEU A 58 18.63 -7.22 5.23
C LEU A 58 17.23 -7.45 4.66
N ASP A 59 16.20 -6.79 5.21
CA ASP A 59 14.80 -7.00 4.85
C ASP A 59 14.36 -8.48 4.89
N MET A 60 14.89 -9.22 5.86
CA MET A 60 14.61 -10.63 6.06
C MET A 60 13.49 -10.84 7.08
N SER A 61 12.94 -12.06 7.11
CA SER A 61 12.05 -12.48 8.20
C SER A 61 12.88 -12.87 9.42
N LEU A 62 12.63 -12.19 10.54
CA LEU A 62 13.28 -12.47 11.83
C LEU A 62 13.02 -13.92 12.27
N GLN A 63 11.82 -14.44 11.99
CA GLN A 63 11.46 -15.83 12.30
C GLN A 63 12.37 -16.84 11.62
N LYS A 64 12.75 -16.61 10.35
CA LYS A 64 13.70 -17.49 9.64
C LYS A 64 15.07 -17.48 10.31
N LEU A 65 15.54 -16.30 10.72
CA LEU A 65 16.83 -16.17 11.42
C LEU A 65 16.80 -16.82 12.81
N LEU A 66 15.74 -16.59 13.58
CA LEU A 66 15.52 -17.21 14.89
C LEU A 66 15.50 -18.74 14.80
N LYS A 67 14.78 -19.29 13.81
CA LYS A 67 14.68 -20.73 13.57
C LYS A 67 16.07 -21.36 13.37
N VAL A 68 16.87 -20.77 12.48
CA VAL A 68 18.20 -21.29 12.15
C VAL A 68 19.20 -21.08 13.30
N ALA A 69 19.04 -19.99 14.06
CA ALA A 69 19.82 -19.73 15.26
C ALA A 69 19.49 -20.70 16.42
N GLY A 70 18.37 -21.44 16.34
CA GLY A 70 17.96 -22.43 17.35
C GLY A 70 17.01 -21.88 18.41
N TYR A 71 16.31 -20.78 18.09
CA TYR A 71 15.27 -20.18 18.93
C TYR A 71 13.87 -20.68 18.52
N ASP A 72 13.74 -21.95 18.14
CA ASP A 72 12.49 -22.56 17.64
C ASP A 72 11.33 -22.42 18.62
N GLU A 73 11.59 -22.52 19.92
CA GLU A 73 10.59 -22.34 20.99
C GLU A 73 10.07 -20.91 21.07
N MET A 74 10.90 -19.91 20.72
CA MET A 74 10.51 -18.50 20.69
C MET A 74 9.59 -18.17 19.50
N LEU A 75 9.60 -18.98 18.42
CA LEU A 75 8.65 -18.80 17.31
C LEU A 75 7.20 -18.96 17.76
N PHE A 76 6.92 -19.78 18.78
CA PHE A 76 5.56 -19.98 19.30
C PHE A 76 4.95 -18.70 19.88
N TYR A 77 5.76 -17.76 20.37
CA TYR A 77 5.29 -16.47 20.85
C TYR A 77 4.95 -15.50 19.69
N PHE A 78 5.51 -15.72 18.50
CA PHE A 78 5.24 -14.93 17.29
C PHE A 78 4.19 -15.55 16.35
N SER A 79 3.79 -16.81 16.57
CA SER A 79 3.11 -17.64 15.57
C SER A 79 1.57 -17.56 15.52
N LYS A 80 0.96 -16.49 16.06
CA LYS A 80 -0.49 -16.24 15.87
C LYS A 80 -0.81 -14.94 15.14
N ASP A 81 0.20 -14.25 14.62
CA ASP A 81 -0.03 -13.01 13.90
C ASP A 81 -0.19 -13.28 12.39
N LYS A 82 -1.19 -12.65 11.77
CA LYS A 82 -1.42 -12.57 10.31
C LYS A 82 -0.17 -12.09 9.54
N TYR A 83 0.78 -11.49 10.24
CA TYR A 83 2.02 -10.94 9.69
C TYR A 83 3.28 -11.79 9.97
N ALA A 84 3.16 -12.99 10.56
CA ALA A 84 4.29 -13.81 11.01
C ALA A 84 5.45 -13.95 9.99
N ASN A 85 5.16 -14.04 8.69
CA ASN A 85 6.19 -14.23 7.66
C ASN A 85 6.57 -12.98 6.87
N LYS A 86 6.08 -11.80 7.25
CA LYS A 86 6.32 -10.54 6.53
C LYS A 86 7.52 -9.81 7.13
N SER A 87 8.41 -9.34 6.26
CA SER A 87 9.48 -8.42 6.61
C SER A 87 8.93 -7.01 6.86
N SER A 88 9.73 -6.15 7.48
CA SER A 88 9.41 -4.73 7.64
C SER A 88 9.15 -4.03 6.30
N LYS A 89 9.82 -4.45 5.21
CA LYS A 89 9.57 -3.97 3.85
C LYS A 89 8.20 -4.40 3.36
N ASP A 90 7.85 -5.68 3.52
CA ASP A 90 6.54 -6.20 3.11
C ASP A 90 5.40 -5.46 3.85
N LEU A 91 5.60 -5.12 5.13
CA LEU A 91 4.65 -4.35 5.91
C LEU A 91 4.53 -2.90 5.41
N LYS A 92 5.66 -2.25 5.12
CA LYS A 92 5.66 -0.89 4.54
C LYS A 92 4.98 -0.85 3.17
N GLU A 93 5.24 -1.83 2.33
CA GLU A 93 4.62 -1.96 1.02
C GLU A 93 3.11 -2.20 1.15
N MET A 94 2.69 -3.05 2.09
CA MET A 94 1.27 -3.22 2.40
C MET A 94 0.61 -1.92 2.85
N ILE A 95 1.23 -1.18 3.79
CA ILE A 95 0.72 0.11 4.26
C ILE A 95 0.56 1.06 3.10
N LYS A 96 1.60 1.22 2.26
CA LYS A 96 1.55 2.06 1.07
C LYS A 96 0.42 1.65 0.11
N ASN A 97 0.28 0.37 -0.18
CA ASN A 97 -0.80 -0.12 -1.05
C ASN A 97 -2.19 0.20 -0.48
N TYR A 98 -2.36 0.13 0.84
CA TYR A 98 -3.61 0.56 1.49
C TYR A 98 -3.81 2.07 1.41
N GLU A 99 -2.78 2.89 1.65
CA GLU A 99 -2.84 4.35 1.51
C GLU A 99 -3.24 4.77 0.09
N ASP A 100 -2.58 4.22 -0.93
CA ASP A 100 -2.87 4.49 -2.34
C ASP A 100 -4.32 4.11 -2.68
N SER A 101 -4.80 2.97 -2.16
CA SER A 101 -6.19 2.53 -2.38
C SER A 101 -7.23 3.43 -1.67
N GLN A 102 -6.89 3.99 -0.50
CA GLN A 102 -7.77 4.95 0.19
C GLN A 102 -7.88 6.26 -0.58
N ILE A 103 -6.76 6.73 -1.16
CA ILE A 103 -6.73 7.93 -2.00
C ILE A 103 -7.59 7.70 -3.24
N GLU A 104 -7.42 6.57 -3.95
CA GLU A 104 -8.21 6.27 -5.16
C GLU A 104 -9.72 6.20 -4.87
N LEU A 105 -10.12 5.62 -3.73
CA LEU A 105 -11.51 5.61 -3.29
C LEU A 105 -12.06 7.02 -3.02
N LEU A 106 -11.26 7.88 -2.40
CA LEU A 106 -11.65 9.25 -2.09
C LEU A 106 -11.77 10.10 -3.37
N ASP A 107 -10.84 9.93 -4.30
CA ASP A 107 -10.84 10.60 -5.60
C ASP A 107 -12.06 10.18 -6.42
N PHE A 108 -12.36 8.88 -6.49
CA PHE A 108 -13.56 8.38 -7.15
C PHE A 108 -14.85 8.99 -6.59
N ASN A 109 -14.96 9.07 -5.25
CA ASN A 109 -16.12 9.68 -4.61
C ASN A 109 -16.18 11.20 -4.88
N THR A 110 -15.03 11.87 -4.89
CA THR A 110 -14.92 13.30 -5.17
C THR A 110 -15.34 13.61 -6.60
N GLU A 111 -14.85 12.85 -7.58
CA GLU A 111 -15.23 12.98 -8.99
C GLU A 111 -16.73 12.73 -9.17
N LYS A 112 -17.26 11.68 -8.54
CA LYS A 112 -18.69 11.37 -8.57
C LYS A 112 -19.54 12.52 -8.05
N ARG A 113 -19.18 13.11 -6.91
CA ARG A 113 -19.88 14.27 -6.34
C ARG A 113 -19.81 15.48 -7.25
N LYS A 114 -18.66 15.71 -7.88
CA LYS A 114 -18.46 16.83 -8.81
C LYS A 114 -19.39 16.68 -10.03
N LYS A 115 -19.38 15.54 -10.71
CA LYS A 115 -20.25 15.28 -11.86
C LYS A 115 -21.74 15.44 -11.52
N VAL A 116 -22.15 14.88 -10.38
CA VAL A 116 -23.54 15.05 -9.89
C VAL A 116 -23.86 16.53 -9.62
N SER A 117 -22.93 17.29 -9.05
CA SER A 117 -23.10 18.73 -8.81
C SER A 117 -23.22 19.51 -10.13
N ASP A 118 -22.36 19.21 -11.09
CA ASP A 118 -22.32 19.87 -12.40
C ASP A 118 -23.61 19.58 -13.19
N ALA A 119 -24.06 18.31 -13.21
CA ALA A 119 -25.33 17.92 -13.80
C ALA A 119 -26.53 18.60 -13.11
N ARG A 120 -26.53 18.65 -11.78
CA ARG A 120 -27.59 19.36 -11.01
C ARG A 120 -27.63 20.84 -11.35
N GLN A 121 -26.47 21.50 -11.42
CA GLN A 121 -26.38 22.91 -11.76
C GLN A 121 -26.87 23.16 -13.19
N LYS A 122 -26.51 22.30 -14.13
CA LYS A 122 -26.96 22.37 -15.52
C LYS A 122 -28.48 22.27 -15.63
N LEU A 123 -29.07 21.26 -14.97
CA LEU A 123 -30.53 21.07 -14.93
C LEU A 123 -31.23 22.26 -14.27
N PHE A 124 -30.66 22.82 -13.20
CA PHE A 124 -31.20 24.02 -12.56
C PHE A 124 -31.27 25.19 -13.55
N TYR A 125 -30.19 25.48 -14.27
CA TYR A 125 -30.19 26.54 -15.28
C TYR A 125 -31.21 26.30 -16.40
N THR A 126 -31.32 25.04 -16.87
CA THR A 126 -32.32 24.69 -17.88
C THR A 126 -33.75 24.91 -17.37
N ILE A 127 -34.05 24.56 -16.12
CA ILE A 127 -35.36 24.80 -15.50
C ILE A 127 -35.66 26.31 -15.43
N GLU A 128 -34.71 27.12 -14.96
CA GLU A 128 -34.89 28.57 -14.88
C GLU A 128 -35.18 29.18 -16.26
N HIS A 129 -34.43 28.78 -17.29
CA HIS A 129 -34.66 29.27 -18.65
C HIS A 129 -36.01 28.82 -19.23
N LEU A 130 -36.41 27.56 -19.00
CA LEU A 130 -37.71 27.06 -19.44
C LEU A 130 -38.88 27.78 -18.72
N GLN A 131 -38.70 28.12 -17.45
CA GLN A 131 -39.69 28.90 -16.70
C GLN A 131 -39.81 30.32 -17.27
N ILE A 132 -38.69 30.97 -17.59
CA ILE A 132 -38.69 32.27 -18.28
C ILE A 132 -39.38 32.18 -19.63
N MET A 133 -39.09 31.15 -20.45
CA MET A 133 -39.75 30.95 -21.76
C MET A 133 -41.26 30.78 -21.64
N LYS A 134 -41.70 30.10 -20.58
CA LYS A 134 -43.12 29.88 -20.28
C LYS A 134 -43.82 31.18 -19.91
N ASP A 135 -43.14 32.05 -19.14
CA ASP A 135 -43.72 33.28 -18.60
C ASP A 135 -43.55 34.49 -19.56
N ASN A 136 -42.48 34.53 -20.36
CA ASN A 136 -42.15 35.56 -21.35
C ASN A 136 -41.69 34.91 -22.66
N LYS A 137 -42.34 35.24 -23.79
CA LYS A 137 -42.05 34.62 -25.10
C LYS A 137 -40.71 35.05 -25.75
N ASP A 138 -40.05 36.09 -25.23
CA ASP A 138 -38.79 36.64 -25.77
C ASP A 138 -37.54 36.08 -25.08
N SER A 139 -37.43 34.76 -24.99
CA SER A 139 -36.21 34.11 -24.52
C SER A 139 -35.31 33.74 -25.71
N LEU A 140 -34.02 34.04 -25.62
CA LEU A 140 -33.01 33.54 -26.56
C LEU A 140 -32.69 32.05 -26.35
N TYR A 141 -33.18 31.46 -25.24
CA TYR A 141 -33.03 30.04 -24.95
C TYR A 141 -34.07 29.24 -25.76
N THR A 142 -33.65 28.14 -26.36
CA THR A 142 -34.49 27.32 -27.25
C THR A 142 -34.78 25.95 -26.65
N ILE A 143 -35.83 25.30 -27.14
CA ILE A 143 -36.15 23.91 -26.78
C ILE A 143 -34.97 22.99 -27.15
N ASP A 144 -34.35 23.19 -28.31
CA ASP A 144 -33.18 22.41 -28.74
C ASP A 144 -32.04 22.54 -27.73
N LYS A 145 -31.79 23.74 -27.20
CA LYS A 145 -30.74 23.95 -26.19
C LYS A 145 -31.11 23.30 -24.85
N ALA A 146 -32.39 23.31 -24.48
CA ALA A 146 -32.86 22.62 -23.29
C ALA A 146 -32.65 21.09 -23.41
N ILE A 147 -32.94 20.50 -24.56
CA ILE A 147 -32.72 19.08 -24.83
C ILE A 147 -31.23 18.74 -24.74
N GLU A 148 -30.36 19.54 -25.35
CA GLU A 148 -28.90 19.37 -25.29
C GLU A 148 -28.39 19.41 -23.84
N ASP A 149 -28.83 20.40 -23.06
CA ASP A 149 -28.40 20.59 -21.68
C ASP A 149 -28.89 19.46 -20.75
N ILE A 150 -30.12 18.96 -20.98
CA ILE A 150 -30.66 17.80 -20.27
C ILE A 150 -29.90 16.52 -20.64
N GLN A 151 -29.58 16.31 -21.91
CA GLN A 151 -28.82 15.15 -22.36
C GLN A 151 -27.42 15.15 -21.74
N TYR A 152 -26.73 16.29 -21.77
CA TYR A 152 -25.43 16.44 -21.10
C TYR A 152 -25.51 16.08 -19.61
N ALA A 153 -26.52 16.59 -18.89
CA ALA A 153 -26.70 16.26 -17.48
C ALA A 153 -27.00 14.77 -17.26
N PHE A 154 -27.75 14.13 -18.17
CA PHE A 154 -28.04 12.69 -18.11
C PHE A 154 -26.75 11.87 -18.28
N ASP A 155 -25.95 12.19 -19.29
CA ASP A 155 -24.68 11.50 -19.57
C ASP A 155 -23.68 11.66 -18.40
N GLU A 156 -23.59 12.84 -17.79
CA GLU A 156 -22.75 13.06 -16.61
C GLU A 156 -23.20 12.23 -15.38
N LEU A 157 -24.51 11.97 -15.26
CA LEU A 157 -25.07 11.17 -14.16
C LEU A 157 -24.85 9.67 -14.34
N GLU A 158 -24.59 9.17 -15.56
CA GLU A 158 -24.27 7.76 -15.82
C GLU A 158 -23.09 7.30 -14.96
N PHE A 159 -22.06 8.15 -14.83
CA PHE A 159 -20.90 7.87 -13.98
C PHE A 159 -21.29 7.60 -12.52
N ALA A 160 -22.37 8.22 -12.03
CA ALA A 160 -22.84 8.02 -10.68
C ALA A 160 -23.56 6.68 -10.47
N GLU A 161 -23.96 5.98 -11.54
CA GLU A 161 -24.58 4.66 -11.44
C GLU A 161 -23.53 3.57 -11.21
N HIS A 162 -22.31 3.79 -11.69
CA HIS A 162 -21.23 2.83 -11.54
C HIS A 162 -20.70 2.79 -10.10
N LYS A 163 -20.41 1.57 -9.65
CA LYS A 163 -19.73 1.30 -8.39
C LYS A 163 -18.22 1.39 -8.61
N TYR A 164 -17.50 1.71 -7.54
CA TYR A 164 -16.05 1.58 -7.54
C TYR A 164 -15.65 0.13 -7.83
N ASP A 165 -14.60 -0.05 -8.63
CA ASP A 165 -14.04 -1.37 -8.90
C ASP A 165 -13.29 -1.90 -7.68
N TYR A 166 -13.99 -2.68 -6.84
CA TYR A 166 -13.41 -3.27 -5.65
C TYR A 166 -12.31 -4.30 -5.93
N SER A 167 -12.12 -4.75 -7.18
CA SER A 167 -10.99 -5.63 -7.54
C SER A 167 -9.64 -4.93 -7.38
N LYS A 168 -9.63 -3.59 -7.39
CA LYS A 168 -8.46 -2.75 -7.14
C LYS A 168 -8.05 -2.68 -5.67
N LEU A 169 -8.95 -3.05 -4.74
CA LEU A 169 -8.63 -2.99 -3.31
C LEU A 169 -7.65 -4.07 -2.90
N PRO A 170 -6.79 -3.81 -1.90
CA PRO A 170 -5.82 -4.79 -1.43
C PRO A 170 -6.56 -5.99 -0.83
N LYS A 171 -6.30 -7.19 -1.37
CA LYS A 171 -6.94 -8.43 -0.93
C LYS A 171 -6.56 -8.75 0.51
N LYS A 172 -7.54 -9.20 1.30
CA LYS A 172 -7.26 -9.78 2.62
C LYS A 172 -6.56 -11.13 2.40
N ASN A 173 -5.29 -11.21 2.78
CA ASN A 173 -4.63 -12.49 3.07
C ASN A 173 -5.24 -13.15 4.29
#